data_AF-A0A2H0WLY0-F1
#
_entry.id   AF-A0A2H0WLY0-F1
#
_cell.length_a   1.000
_cell.length_b   1.000
_cell.length_c   1.000
_cell.angle_alpha   90.00
_cell.angle_beta   90.00
_cell.angle_gamma   90.00
#
_symmetry.space_group_name_H-M   'P 1'
#
loop_
_entity.id
_entity.type
_entity.pdbx_description
1 polymer ?
#
loop_
_entity_poly.entity_id
_entity_poly.type
_entity_poly.pdbx_seq_one_letter_code
_entity_poly.pdbx_strand_id
1 'polypeptide(L)'
;TEDGDLTKEKFKKVYNANLANGLGNLVSRVMKMAEQFDGFAIEEPSWIGIEAYLDKMELNKAMDYIWERISQSDLYIQEEQPFKIIKEDKEKARAILWNLISALNQIAFLLGPFMPDTSEKILNVIKDNKMPESLFPRKD
;
A
#
# COMPACT_ATOMS: atom_id res chain seq x y z
N THR A 1 -11.05 -21.43 20.12
CA THR A 1 -11.12 -19.98 20.25
C THR A 1 -9.77 -19.51 20.70
N GLU A 2 -8.96 -18.95 19.80
CA GLU A 2 -7.77 -18.22 20.23
C GLU A 2 -8.28 -16.91 20.82
N ASP A 3 -8.25 -16.79 22.15
CA ASP A 3 -8.57 -15.54 22.81
C ASP A 3 -7.42 -14.56 22.51
N GLY A 4 -7.71 -13.56 21.66
CA GLY A 4 -6.76 -12.51 21.34
C GLY A 4 -6.60 -11.57 22.53
N ASP A 5 -5.45 -11.61 23.20
CA ASP A 5 -5.11 -10.67 24.26
C ASP A 5 -4.79 -9.28 23.67
N LEU A 6 -5.86 -8.50 23.45
CA LEU A 6 -5.82 -7.17 22.87
C LEU A 6 -5.70 -6.12 23.97
N THR A 7 -4.49 -5.64 24.21
CA THR A 7 -4.24 -4.48 25.08
C THR A 7 -4.14 -3.20 24.25
N LYS A 8 -4.44 -2.04 24.87
CA LYS A 8 -4.23 -0.73 24.22
C LYS A 8 -2.79 -0.56 23.73
N GLU A 9 -1.81 -1.07 24.47
CA GLU A 9 -0.40 -0.99 24.13
C GLU A 9 -0.04 -1.87 22.91
N LYS A 10 -0.53 -3.12 22.88
CA LYS A 10 -0.37 -4.01 21.72
C LYS A 10 -1.01 -3.41 20.47
N PHE A 11 -2.21 -2.85 20.62
CA PHE A 11 -2.90 -2.16 19.52
C PHE A 11 -2.07 -0.97 18.99
N LYS A 12 -1.57 -0.09 19.87
CA LYS A 12 -0.71 1.04 19.49
C LYS A 12 0.53 0.56 18.74
N LYS A 13 1.18 -0.49 19.24
CA LYS A 13 2.39 -1.05 18.63
C LYS A 13 2.12 -1.58 17.22
N VAL A 14 1.06 -2.37 17.04
CA VAL A 14 0.67 -2.90 15.73
C VAL A 14 0.24 -1.79 14.77
N TYR A 15 -0.54 -0.81 15.25
CA TYR A 15 -0.95 0.35 14.45
C TYR A 15 0.27 1.13 13.94
N ASN A 16 1.19 1.50 14.82
CA ASN A 16 2.35 2.29 14.43
C ASN A 16 3.31 1.49 13.53
N ALA A 17 3.53 0.19 13.80
CA ALA A 17 4.42 -0.66 13.02
C ALA A 17 3.85 -0.97 11.62
N ASN A 18 2.62 -1.47 11.53
CA ASN A 18 2.08 -1.98 10.28
C ASN A 18 1.46 -0.85 9.44
N LEU A 19 0.61 -0.02 10.05
CA LEU A 19 -0.13 1.00 9.29
C LEU A 19 0.74 2.23 9.04
N ALA A 20 1.26 2.87 10.09
CA ALA A 20 2.04 4.10 9.91
C ALA A 20 3.39 3.82 9.23
N ASN A 21 4.18 2.90 9.78
CA ASN A 21 5.53 2.64 9.27
C ASN A 21 5.58 1.74 8.03
N GLY A 22 4.54 0.92 7.79
CA GLY A 22 4.40 0.10 6.60
C GLY A 22 3.60 0.82 5.51
N LEU A 23 2.28 0.58 5.47
CA LEU A 23 1.41 1.03 4.38
C LEU A 23 1.46 2.55 4.15
N GLY A 24 1.38 3.36 5.21
CA GLY A 24 1.41 4.82 5.11
C GLY A 24 2.71 5.36 4.52
N ASN A 25 3.84 4.80 4.92
CA ASN A 25 5.16 5.15 4.38
C ASN A 25 5.33 4.70 2.93
N LEU A 26 4.83 3.51 2.56
CA LEU A 26 4.84 3.04 1.18
C LEU A 26 4.06 4.02 0.28
N VAL A 27 2.80 4.32 0.63
CA VAL A 27 1.96 5.24 -0.15
C VAL A 27 2.66 6.60 -0.29
N SER A 28 3.15 7.16 0.82
CA SER A 28 3.78 8.48 0.81
C SER A 28 5.02 8.53 -0.09
N ARG A 29 5.89 7.50 -0.04
CA ARG A 29 7.10 7.42 -0.89
C ARG A 29 6.76 7.29 -2.36
N VAL A 30 5.86 6.37 -2.71
CA VAL A 30 5.46 6.13 -4.11
C VAL A 30 4.82 7.40 -4.69
N MET A 31 3.84 7.97 -3.98
CA MET A 31 3.11 9.13 -4.49
C MET A 31 3.98 10.38 -4.58
N LYS A 32 4.94 10.57 -3.67
CA LYS A 32 5.90 11.68 -3.76
C LYS A 32 6.73 11.66 -5.06
N MET A 33 7.08 10.47 -5.53
CA MET A 33 7.78 10.31 -6.82
C MET A 33 6.81 10.40 -8.00
N ALA A 34 5.60 9.85 -7.85
CA ALA A 34 4.54 9.85 -8.86
C ALA A 34 4.07 11.26 -9.25
N GLU A 35 4.00 12.19 -8.30
CA GLU A 35 3.63 13.60 -8.50
C GLU A 35 4.47 14.32 -9.57
N GLN A 36 5.64 13.80 -9.93
CA GLN A 36 6.53 14.37 -10.95
C GLN A 36 6.12 14.01 -12.39
N PHE A 37 5.07 13.22 -12.55
CA PHE A 37 4.55 12.74 -13.83
C PHE A 37 3.07 13.10 -13.95
N ASP A 38 2.54 13.16 -15.18
CA ASP A 38 1.13 13.48 -15.46
C ASP A 38 0.14 12.33 -15.15
N GLY A 39 0.44 11.50 -14.14
CA GLY A 39 -0.32 10.31 -13.79
C GLY A 39 0.10 9.06 -14.59
N PHE A 40 -0.57 7.95 -14.31
CA PHE A 40 -0.25 6.61 -14.78
C PHE A 40 -1.51 5.92 -15.28
N ALA A 41 -1.40 5.18 -16.39
CA ALA A 41 -2.48 4.31 -16.84
C ALA A 41 -2.45 3.04 -15.99
N ILE A 42 -3.48 2.78 -15.21
CA ILE A 42 -3.52 1.66 -14.26
C ILE A 42 -4.61 0.69 -14.71
N GLU A 43 -4.31 -0.61 -14.62
CA GLU A 43 -5.28 -1.65 -14.90
C GLU A 43 -6.35 -1.73 -13.81
N GLU A 44 -7.53 -2.24 -14.16
CA GLU A 44 -8.58 -2.46 -13.17
C GLU A 44 -8.12 -3.50 -12.14
N PRO A 45 -8.22 -3.20 -10.84
CA PRO A 45 -7.83 -4.14 -9.81
C PRO A 45 -8.84 -5.31 -9.75
N SER A 46 -8.40 -6.43 -9.20
CA SER A 46 -9.22 -7.65 -9.10
C SER A 46 -9.10 -8.32 -7.74
N TRP A 47 -9.92 -9.32 -7.45
CA TRP A 47 -9.84 -10.09 -6.20
C TRP A 47 -8.74 -11.16 -6.19
N ILE A 48 -7.92 -11.21 -7.26
CA ILE A 48 -6.84 -12.19 -7.40
C ILE A 48 -5.91 -12.10 -6.18
N GLY A 49 -5.64 -13.28 -5.60
CA GLY A 49 -4.77 -13.45 -4.44
C GLY A 49 -5.51 -13.62 -3.11
N ILE A 50 -6.73 -13.07 -2.95
CA ILE A 50 -7.49 -13.23 -1.69
C ILE A 50 -8.85 -13.89 -1.85
N GLU A 51 -9.40 -14.00 -3.06
CA GLU A 51 -10.73 -14.57 -3.33
C GLU A 51 -10.97 -15.90 -2.61
N ALA A 52 -10.07 -16.88 -2.80
CA ALA A 52 -10.20 -18.20 -2.17
C ALA A 52 -10.10 -18.17 -0.64
N TYR A 53 -9.41 -17.18 -0.06
CA TYR A 53 -9.37 -16.99 1.39
C TYR A 53 -10.67 -16.38 1.89
N LEU A 54 -11.25 -15.42 1.16
CA LEU A 54 -12.54 -14.82 1.51
C LEU A 54 -13.67 -15.85 1.46
N ASP A 55 -13.73 -16.67 0.42
CA ASP A 55 -14.74 -17.73 0.27
C ASP A 55 -14.73 -18.72 1.44
N LYS A 56 -13.54 -18.97 2.01
CA LYS A 56 -13.33 -19.87 3.15
C LYS A 56 -13.36 -19.16 4.50
N MET A 57 -13.63 -17.85 4.52
CA MET A 57 -13.56 -16.99 5.71
C MET A 57 -12.19 -17.01 6.41
N GLU A 58 -11.11 -17.28 5.68
CA GLU A 58 -9.71 -17.26 6.16
C GLU A 58 -9.15 -15.83 6.12
N LEU A 59 -9.80 -14.92 6.86
CA LEU A 59 -9.52 -13.47 6.83
C LEU A 59 -8.08 -13.11 7.20
N ASN A 60 -7.47 -13.90 8.11
CA ASN A 60 -6.07 -13.71 8.49
C ASN A 60 -5.12 -13.97 7.31
N LYS A 61 -5.36 -15.03 6.52
CA LYS A 61 -4.53 -15.35 5.35
C LYS A 61 -4.70 -14.31 4.23
N ALA A 62 -5.92 -13.81 4.04
CA ALA A 62 -6.17 -12.70 3.12
C ALA A 62 -5.39 -11.44 3.54
N MET A 63 -5.37 -11.12 4.83
CA MET A 63 -4.60 -10.00 5.37
C MET A 63 -3.08 -10.22 5.26
N ASP A 64 -2.59 -11.44 5.53
CA ASP A 64 -1.17 -11.80 5.38
C ASP A 64 -0.71 -11.62 3.93
N TYR A 65 -1.52 -12.05 2.96
CA TYR A 65 -1.25 -11.83 1.53
C TYR A 65 -1.11 -10.34 1.21
N ILE A 66 -2.00 -9.48 1.72
CA ILE A 66 -1.93 -8.04 1.48
C ILE A 66 -0.65 -7.44 2.09
N TRP A 67 -0.28 -7.84 3.31
CA TRP A 67 0.97 -7.39 3.94
C TRP A 67 2.22 -7.86 3.22
N GLU A 68 2.20 -9.06 2.63
CA GLU A 68 3.27 -9.54 1.77
C GLU A 68 3.43 -8.64 0.54
N ARG A 69 2.33 -8.24 -0.12
CA ARG A 69 2.37 -7.32 -1.27
C ARG A 69 2.94 -5.95 -0.90
N ILE A 70 2.60 -5.43 0.29
CA ILE A 70 3.17 -4.18 0.82
C ILE A 70 4.68 -4.33 0.99
N SER A 71 5.12 -5.44 1.60
CA SER A 71 6.55 -5.71 1.84
C SER A 71 7.34 -5.91 0.54
N GLN A 72 6.78 -6.60 -0.44
CA GLN A 72 7.37 -6.78 -1.77
C GLN A 72 7.52 -5.42 -2.50
N SER A 73 6.52 -4.55 -2.39
CA SER A 73 6.58 -3.20 -3.00
C SER A 73 7.69 -2.35 -2.35
N ASP A 74 7.83 -2.45 -1.03
CA ASP A 74 8.91 -1.79 -0.30
C ASP A 74 10.30 -2.29 -0.69
N LEU A 75 10.46 -3.62 -0.83
CA LEU A 75 11.69 -4.23 -1.31
C LEU A 75 12.02 -3.76 -2.72
N TYR A 76 11.02 -3.73 -3.62
CA TYR A 76 11.21 -3.28 -5.00
C TYR A 76 11.71 -1.82 -5.06
N ILE A 77 11.22 -0.93 -4.18
CA ILE A 77 11.77 0.44 -4.06
C ILE A 77 13.24 0.43 -3.63
N GLN A 78 13.63 -0.46 -2.72
CA GLN A 78 15.01 -0.54 -2.23
C GLN A 78 15.98 -1.08 -3.29
N GLU A 79 15.54 -2.04 -4.08
CA GLU A 79 16.33 -2.68 -5.14
C GLU A 79 16.47 -1.76 -6.35
N GLU A 80 15.35 -1.22 -6.87
CA GLU A 80 15.36 -0.38 -8.07
C GLU A 80 15.80 1.05 -7.79
N GLN A 81 15.66 1.53 -6.55
CA GLN A 81 16.04 2.89 -6.15
C GLN A 81 15.46 3.99 -7.07
N PRO A 82 14.14 4.02 -7.35
CA PRO A 82 13.54 4.98 -8.28
C PRO A 82 13.81 6.43 -7.90
N PHE A 83 13.99 6.72 -6.60
CA PHE A 83 14.33 8.04 -6.07
C PHE A 83 15.69 8.57 -6.53
N LYS A 84 16.60 7.69 -6.96
CA LYS A 84 17.86 8.07 -7.64
C LYS A 84 17.65 8.12 -9.14
N ILE A 85 17.09 7.05 -9.72
CA ILE A 85 16.91 6.91 -11.17
C ILE A 85 16.12 8.08 -11.76
N ILE A 86 15.12 8.60 -11.05
CA ILE A 86 14.29 9.75 -11.53
C ILE A 86 15.10 11.02 -11.83
N LYS A 87 16.29 11.15 -11.25
CA LYS A 87 17.20 12.28 -11.48
C LYS A 87 18.09 12.10 -12.72
N GLU A 88 18.22 10.86 -13.19
CA GLU A 88 19.15 10.46 -14.25
C GLU A 88 18.39 10.05 -15.52
N ASP A 89 17.36 9.22 -15.37
CA ASP A 89 16.53 8.66 -16.44
C ASP A 89 15.06 8.64 -16.01
N LYS A 90 14.30 9.65 -16.47
CA LYS A 90 12.88 9.80 -16.14
C LYS A 90 12.01 8.69 -16.74
N GLU A 91 12.34 8.18 -17.91
CA GLU A 91 11.54 7.14 -18.57
C GLU A 91 11.68 5.81 -17.83
N LYS A 92 12.91 5.45 -17.45
CA LYS A 92 13.15 4.26 -16.62
C LYS A 92 12.46 4.39 -15.25
N ALA A 93 12.56 5.54 -14.60
CA ALA A 93 11.87 5.78 -13.34
C ALA A 93 10.33 5.69 -13.50
N ARG A 94 9.79 6.20 -14.62
CA ARG A 94 8.36 6.11 -14.94
C ARG A 94 7.89 4.66 -15.03
N ALA A 95 8.66 3.78 -15.68
CA ALA A 95 8.34 2.36 -15.76
C ALA A 95 8.33 1.67 -14.37
N ILE A 96 9.32 1.96 -13.52
CA ILE A 96 9.37 1.44 -12.14
C ILE A 96 8.18 1.94 -11.32
N LEU A 97 7.86 3.23 -11.42
CA LEU A 97 6.74 3.84 -10.69
C LEU A 97 5.38 3.32 -11.18
N TRP A 98 5.27 2.99 -12.47
CA TRP A 98 4.07 2.34 -13.00
C TRP A 98 3.80 1.00 -12.32
N ASN A 99 4.84 0.16 -12.13
CA ASN A 99 4.71 -1.09 -11.38
C ASN A 99 4.27 -0.85 -9.93
N LEU A 100 4.88 0.13 -9.26
CA LEU A 100 4.60 0.46 -7.86
C LEU A 100 3.17 1.00 -7.66
N ILE A 101 2.71 1.87 -8.54
CA ILE A 101 1.36 2.44 -8.47
C ILE A 101 0.32 1.39 -8.79
N SER A 102 0.58 0.51 -9.77
CA SER A 102 -0.30 -0.61 -10.08
C SER A 102 -0.42 -1.58 -8.89
N ALA A 103 0.71 -1.89 -8.25
CA ALA A 103 0.71 -2.68 -7.02
C ALA A 103 -0.05 -1.98 -5.88
N LEU A 104 0.12 -0.66 -5.73
CA LEU A 104 -0.56 0.11 -4.69
C LEU A 104 -2.07 0.20 -4.93
N ASN A 105 -2.50 0.35 -6.18
CA ASN A 105 -3.91 0.31 -6.57
C ASN A 105 -4.55 -1.05 -6.23
N GLN A 106 -3.86 -2.14 -6.55
CA GLN A 106 -4.28 -3.49 -6.19
C GLN A 106 -4.35 -3.67 -4.66
N ILE A 107 -3.33 -3.24 -3.91
CA ILE A 107 -3.33 -3.30 -2.43
C ILE A 107 -4.52 -2.53 -1.86
N ALA A 108 -4.75 -1.30 -2.34
CA ALA A 108 -5.85 -0.47 -1.88
C ALA A 108 -7.20 -1.14 -2.13
N PHE A 109 -7.43 -1.69 -3.33
CA PHE A 109 -8.64 -2.43 -3.66
C PHE A 109 -8.86 -3.65 -2.74
N LEU A 110 -7.82 -4.49 -2.57
CA LEU A 110 -7.89 -5.69 -1.73
C LEU A 110 -8.12 -5.37 -0.24
N LEU A 111 -7.74 -4.18 0.21
CA LEU A 111 -8.01 -3.70 1.57
C LEU A 111 -9.48 -3.32 1.81
N GLY A 112 -10.28 -3.12 0.76
CA GLY A 112 -11.67 -2.65 0.86
C GLY A 112 -12.54 -3.39 1.89
N PRO A 113 -12.55 -4.74 1.93
CA PRO A 113 -13.33 -5.49 2.91
C PRO A 113 -12.87 -5.33 4.38
N PHE A 114 -11.64 -4.87 4.61
CA PHE A 114 -11.02 -4.83 5.94
C PHE A 114 -10.86 -3.41 6.47
N MET A 115 -10.52 -2.47 5.59
CA MET A 115 -10.25 -1.07 5.89
C MET A 115 -10.82 -0.19 4.75
N PRO A 116 -12.15 -0.07 4.63
CA PRO A 116 -12.80 0.63 3.51
C PRO A 116 -12.36 2.10 3.40
N ASP A 117 -12.30 2.82 4.52
CA ASP A 117 -11.87 4.23 4.53
C ASP A 117 -10.40 4.39 4.07
N THR A 118 -9.52 3.45 4.45
CA THR A 118 -8.12 3.44 4.02
C THR A 118 -8.01 3.14 2.53
N SER A 119 -8.76 2.13 2.07
CA SER A 119 -8.85 1.75 0.66
C SER A 119 -9.24 2.96 -0.19
N GLU A 120 -10.35 3.62 0.15
CA GLU A 120 -10.84 4.79 -0.56
C GLU A 120 -9.83 5.94 -0.57
N LYS A 121 -9.21 6.24 0.58
CA LYS A 121 -8.17 7.28 0.66
C LYS A 121 -7.01 7.00 -0.28
N ILE A 122 -6.49 5.78 -0.32
CA ILE A 122 -5.35 5.43 -1.19
C ILE A 122 -5.78 5.51 -2.66
N LEU A 123 -6.95 4.99 -3.02
CA LEU A 123 -7.47 5.06 -4.39
C LEU A 123 -7.65 6.50 -4.87
N ASN A 124 -8.19 7.39 -4.02
CA ASN A 124 -8.34 8.81 -4.35
C ASN A 124 -6.99 9.50 -4.54
N VAL A 125 -6.01 9.19 -3.69
CA VAL A 125 -4.65 9.74 -3.77
C VAL A 125 -3.97 9.33 -5.08
N ILE A 126 -4.13 8.07 -5.49
CA ILE A 126 -3.65 7.57 -6.79
C ILE A 126 -4.36 8.30 -7.94
N LYS A 127 -5.70 8.37 -7.89
CA LYS A 127 -6.53 9.02 -8.92
C LYS A 127 -6.19 10.50 -9.10
N ASP A 128 -5.99 11.22 -8.00
CA ASP A 128 -5.65 12.63 -7.99
C ASP A 128 -4.17 12.87 -8.33
N ASN A 129 -3.37 11.80 -8.36
CA ASN A 129 -1.92 11.80 -8.54
C ASN A 129 -1.22 12.82 -7.62
N LYS A 130 -1.61 12.81 -6.35
CA LYS A 130 -1.09 13.71 -5.33
C LYS A 130 -0.59 12.92 -4.14
N MET A 131 0.46 13.42 -3.50
CA MET A 131 0.92 12.92 -2.23
C MET A 131 -0.16 13.17 -1.17
N PRO A 132 -0.51 12.17 -0.35
CA PRO A 132 -1.51 12.36 0.69
C PRO A 132 -0.94 13.18 1.85
N GLU A 133 -1.83 13.85 2.59
CA GLU A 133 -1.55 14.12 4.00
C GLU A 133 -1.37 12.79 4.75
N SER A 134 -0.72 12.81 5.93
CA SER A 134 -0.42 11.58 6.67
C SER A 134 -1.64 10.67 6.82
N LEU A 135 -1.62 9.51 6.15
CA LEU A 135 -2.73 8.55 6.16
C LEU A 135 -2.98 7.97 7.55
N PHE A 136 -1.90 7.80 8.31
CA PHE A 136 -1.92 7.21 9.65
C PHE A 136 -1.08 8.08 10.61
N PRO A 137 -1.68 9.12 11.19
CA PRO A 137 -1.04 9.85 12.27
C PRO A 137 -0.66 8.88 13.39
N ARG A 138 0.59 8.98 13.87
CA ARG A 138 1.10 8.10 14.92
C ARG A 138 0.26 8.26 16.19
N LYS A 139 0.03 7.15 16.88
CA LYS A 139 -0.68 7.15 18.16
C LYS A 139 0.32 7.18 19.31
N ASP A 140 0.16 8.16 20.19
CA ASP A 140 0.83 8.25 21.49
C ASP A 140 0.18 7.29 22.51
#